data_AF-A0A7Y5XPG7-F1
#
_entry.id   AF-A0A7Y5XPG7-F1
#
_cell.length_a   1.000
_cell.length_b   1.000
_cell.length_c   1.000
_cell.angle_alpha   90.00
_cell.angle_beta   90.00
_cell.angle_gamma   90.00
#
_symmetry.space_group_name_H-M   'P 1'
#
loop_
_entity.id
_entity.type
_entity.pdbx_description
1 polymer ?
#
loop_
_entity_poly.entity_id
_entity_poly.type
_entity_poly.pdbx_seq_one_letter_code
_entity_poly.pdbx_strand_id
1 'polypeptide(L)' 'MSWRVVRHGTAPFPELVRYYEKVQGWNVIRVAERHEVKSYALARRAEPQPELDGGIALKN' A
#
# COMPACT_ATOMS: atom_id res chain seq x y z
N MET A 1 -14.45 -4.82 -15.11
CA MET A 1 -14.23 -5.02 -13.66
C MET A 1 -13.15 -4.04 -13.19
N SER A 2 -13.53 -3.00 -12.44
CA SER A 2 -12.55 -2.08 -11.83
C SER A 2 -12.08 -2.71 -10.52
N TRP A 3 -10.83 -3.15 -10.46
CA TRP A 3 -10.24 -3.64 -9.22
C TRP A 3 -10.01 -2.45 -8.27
N ARG A 4 -10.54 -2.52 -7.04
CA ARG A 4 -10.18 -1.54 -6.01
C ARG A 4 -8.70 -1.74 -5.63
N VAL A 5 -7.93 -0.67 -5.58
CA VAL A 5 -6.50 -0.67 -5.26
C VAL A 5 -6.31 0.14 -3.99
N VAL A 6 -5.57 -0.39 -3.03
CA VAL A 6 -5.13 0.38 -1.84
C VAL A 6 -3.70 0.86 -2.05
N ARG A 7 -3.40 2.03 -1.49
CA ARG A 7 -2.09 2.69 -1.60
C ARG A 7 -1.48 2.87 -0.21
N HIS A 8 -0.16 2.78 -0.16
CA HIS A 8 0.62 3.01 1.05
C HIS A 8 1.90 3.76 0.70
N GLY A 9 2.47 4.47 1.67
CA GLY A 9 3.72 5.21 1.51
C GLY A 9 4.64 4.95 2.69
N THR A 10 5.94 4.78 2.43
CA THR A 10 6.95 4.63 3.48
C THR A 10 8.27 5.29 3.10
N ALA A 11 9.00 5.81 4.10
CA ALA A 11 10.31 6.43 3.95
C ALA A 11 11.01 6.50 5.32
N PRO A 12 12.35 6.33 5.42
CA PRO A 12 13.30 5.75 4.47
C PRO A 12 13.65 4.31 4.83
N PHE A 13 12.67 3.40 4.77
CA PHE A 13 12.82 2.03 5.29
C PHE A 13 12.88 0.99 4.16
N PRO A 14 14.05 0.75 3.53
CA PRO A 14 14.16 -0.19 2.41
C PRO A 14 13.86 -1.64 2.81
N GLU A 15 14.18 -2.06 4.03
CA GLU A 15 13.83 -3.40 4.52
C GLU A 15 12.31 -3.58 4.69
N LEU A 16 11.61 -2.52 5.10
CA LEU A 16 10.16 -2.55 5.23
C LEU A 16 9.49 -2.66 3.85
N VAL A 17 10.05 -1.98 2.83
CA VAL A 17 9.61 -2.14 1.44
C VAL A 17 9.81 -3.58 0.97
N ARG A 18 10.98 -4.18 1.22
CA ARG A 18 11.24 -5.59 0.88
C ARG A 18 10.26 -6.53 1.56
N TYR A 19 9.93 -6.29 2.82
CA TYR A 19 8.91 -7.05 3.54
C TYR A 19 7.54 -6.90 2.88
N TYR A 20 7.12 -5.67 2.55
CA TYR A 20 5.84 -5.43 1.88
C TYR A 20 5.74 -6.13 0.51
N GLU A 21 6.82 -6.11 -0.28
CA GLU A 21 6.84 -6.79 -1.58
C GLU A 21 6.82 -8.32 -1.45
N LYS A 22 7.70 -8.88 -0.59
CA LYS A 22 7.88 -10.34 -0.51
C LYS A 22 6.83 -11.06 0.31
N VAL A 23 6.29 -10.42 1.34
CA VAL A 23 5.39 -11.06 2.32
C VAL A 23 3.94 -10.63 2.13
N GLN A 24 3.70 -9.37 1.79
CA GLN A 24 2.35 -8.79 1.80
C GLN A 24 1.81 -8.46 0.40
N GLY A 25 2.51 -8.84 -0.67
CA GLY A 25 2.05 -8.70 -2.05
C GLY A 25 1.89 -7.26 -2.52
N TRP A 26 2.57 -6.31 -1.88
CA TRP A 26 2.61 -4.92 -2.36
C TRP A 26 3.57 -4.79 -3.54
N ASN A 27 3.33 -3.79 -4.38
CA ASN A 27 4.23 -3.43 -5.48
C ASN A 27 4.62 -1.97 -5.33
N VAL A 28 5.91 -1.66 -5.46
CA VAL A 28 6.36 -0.27 -5.57
C VAL A 28 5.88 0.30 -6.91
N ILE A 29 5.09 1.37 -6.84
CA ILE A 29 4.57 2.08 -8.02
C ILE A 29 5.28 3.40 -8.27
N ARG A 30 5.99 3.94 -7.27
CA ARG A 30 6.82 5.13 -7.41
C ARG A 30 7.90 5.16 -6.34
N VAL A 31 9.09 5.59 -6.73
CA VAL A 31 10.17 5.98 -5.83
C VAL A 31 10.44 7.46 -6.03
N ALA A 32 10.57 8.22 -4.96
CA ALA A 32 10.99 9.62 -5.01
C ALA A 32 12.09 9.85 -3.98
N GLU A 33 13.09 10.62 -4.37
CA GLU A 33 14.22 10.96 -3.51
C GLU A 33 14.24 12.47 -3.25
N ARG A 34 14.41 12.86 -1.99
CA ARG A 34 14.53 14.26 -1.59
C ARG A 34 15.51 14.36 -0.42
N HIS A 35 16.52 15.21 -0.54
CA HIS A 35 17.57 15.38 0.48
C HIS A 35 18.18 14.04 0.91
N GLU A 36 18.57 13.19 -0.06
CA GLU A 36 19.16 11.85 0.17
C GLU A 36 18.22 10.83 0.86
N VAL A 37 16.98 11.21 1.15
CA VAL A 37 15.95 10.35 1.73
C VAL A 37 15.09 9.77 0.62
N LYS A 38 15.03 8.44 0.54
CA LYS A 38 14.15 7.71 -0.39
C LYS A 38 12.77 7.47 0.22
N SER A 39 11.75 7.75 -0.58
CA SER A 39 10.34 7.50 -0.28
C SER A 39 9.75 6.58 -1.33
N TYR A 40 8.87 5.68 -0.88
CA TYR A 40 8.31 4.60 -1.68
C TYR A 40 6.80 4.70 -1.61
N ALA A 41 6.15 4.83 -2.77
CA ALA A 41 4.71 4.65 -2.89
C ALA A 41 4.44 3.23 -3.37
N LEU A 42 3.59 2.52 -2.64
CA LEU A 42 3.22 1.13 -2.90
C LEU A 42 1.73 1.03 -3.21
N ALA A 43 1.38 0.02 -4.00
CA ALA A 43 0.00 -0.35 -4.26
C ALA A 43 -0.18 -1.86 -4.17
N ARG A 44 -1.37 -2.28 -3.72
CA ARG A 44 -1.83 -3.67 -3.84
C ARG A 44 -3.31 -3.70 -4.20
N ARG A 45 -3.76 -4.82 -4.73
CA ARG A 45 -5.18 -5.08 -4.94
C ARG A 45 -5.88 -5.11 -3.57
N ALA A 46 -7.03 -4.44 -3.48
CA ALA A 46 -7.88 -4.54 -2.31
C ALA A 46 -8.48 -5.95 -2.27
N GLU A 47 -8.25 -6.65 -1.17
CA GLU A 47 -8.95 -7.88 -0.85
C GLU A 47 -10.21 -7.52 -0.05
N PRO A 48 -11.37 -8.09 -0.38
CA PRO A 48 -12.54 -7.98 0.49
C PRO A 48 -12.18 -8.49 1.88
N GLN A 49 -12.61 -7.74 2.90
CA GLN A 49 -12.47 -8.11 4.31
C GLN A 49 -13.89 -8.29 4.86
N PRO A 50 -14.58 -9.40 4.55
CA PRO A 50 -15.99 -9.60 4.88
C PRO A 50 -16.27 -9.52 6.40
N GLU A 51 -15.28 -9.77 7.24
CA GLU A 51 -15.32 -9.59 8.68
C GLU A 51 -15.34 -8.11 9.12
N LEU A 52 -14.90 -7.20 8.25
CA LEU A 52 -14.95 -5.75 8.45
C LEU A 52 -16.20 -5.11 7.83
N ASP A 53 -16.98 -5.87 7.04
CA ASP A 53 -18.23 -5.40 6.43
C ASP A 53 -19.37 -5.19 7.45
N GLY A 54 -19.11 -5.41 8.74
CA GLY A 54 -20.03 -5.22 9.86
C GLY A 54 -20.39 -3.76 10.23
N GLY A 55 -20.37 -2.82 9.28
CA GLY A 55 -21.08 -1.54 9.46
C GLY A 55 -20.23 -0.28 9.60
N ILE A 56 -19.18 -0.11 8.79
CA ILE A 56 -18.74 1.26 8.45
C ILE A 56 -19.09 1.51 6.98
N ALA A 57 -20.37 1.83 6.77
CA ALA A 57 -20.74 2.61 5.62
C ALA A 57 -19.92 3.91 5.69
N LEU A 58 -18.87 4.01 4.89
CA LEU A 58 -18.26 5.27 4.54
C LEU A 58 -19.36 6.07 3.83
N LYS A 59 -20.11 6.86 4.60
CA LYS A 59 -21.01 7.89 4.10
C LYS A 59 -20.11 8.89 3.37
N ASN A 60 -20.08 8.82 2.05
CA ASN A 60 -19.78 9.97 1.22
C ASN A 60 -21.02 10.85 1.17
#